data_AF-V4BHG5-F1
#
_entry.id   AF-V4BHG5-F1
#
_cell.length_a   1.000
_cell.length_b   1.000
_cell.length_c   1.000
_cell.angle_alpha   90.00
_cell.angle_beta   90.00
_cell.angle_gamma   90.00
#
_symmetry.space_group_name_H-M   'P 1'
#
loop_
_entity.id
_entity.type
_entity.pdbx_description
1 polymer ?
#
loop_
_entity_poly.entity_id
_entity_poly.type
_entity_poly.pdbx_seq_one_letter_code
_entity_poly.pdbx_strand_id
1 'polypeptide(L)'
;QFNKIINFLQFNKIINFLQFNKITNLFQFNKIMNLLHFRKIMNLLQYSKIINFFQFNKVMDFLQFNKIMNYFQFNKIINYFQFNKIMNYFQFNKIMNYLQFNNIMNFLQFNKIINFLQFNKIINFLQFNKIINFLQFNKIINFLQFNKIMDFLQFNKIMNYLQFDKIMNYLQFNNIMNYLQFDKIMDFLQFDKIMDFLQFDKIMDFLQFNKIMNFNQFNNIMNFIPFYKITNYLQFNKIIDFLQFNNIMNFIQFNNIMNLIQFYKI
;
A
#
# COMPACT_ATOMS: atom_id res chain seq x y z
N GLN A 1 -25.17 -24.38 13.41
CA GLN A 1 -23.77 -24.27 13.88
C GLN A 1 -23.04 -25.55 13.46
N PHE A 2 -21.83 -25.46 12.89
CA PHE A 2 -21.06 -26.63 12.46
C PHE A 2 -19.77 -26.75 13.28
N ASN A 3 -19.62 -27.86 13.99
CA ASN A 3 -18.54 -28.05 14.96
C ASN A 3 -17.24 -28.55 14.33
N LYS A 4 -17.32 -29.54 13.43
CA LYS A 4 -16.18 -30.08 12.68
C LYS A 4 -16.66 -30.61 11.35
N ILE A 5 -16.02 -30.20 10.25
CA ILE A 5 -16.29 -30.74 8.92
C ILE A 5 -14.96 -31.14 8.27
N ILE A 6 -14.90 -32.35 7.71
CA ILE A 6 -13.68 -33.01 7.24
C ILE A 6 -13.73 -33.34 5.73
N ASN A 7 -14.87 -33.20 5.05
CA ASN A 7 -15.03 -33.65 3.65
C ASN A 7 -15.10 -32.49 2.66
N PHE A 8 -14.92 -32.81 1.36
CA PHE A 8 -15.25 -31.89 0.26
C PHE A 8 -16.73 -31.55 0.30
N LEU A 9 -17.06 -30.26 0.32
CA LEU A 9 -18.44 -29.79 0.28
C LEU A 9 -18.59 -28.60 -0.66
N GLN A 10 -19.64 -28.66 -1.48
CA GLN A 10 -20.05 -27.59 -2.35
C GLN A 10 -21.39 -27.03 -1.88
N PHE A 11 -21.42 -25.72 -1.61
CA PHE A 11 -22.65 -25.01 -1.25
C PHE A 11 -23.08 -24.11 -2.41
N ASN A 12 -24.22 -24.44 -3.01
CA ASN A 12 -24.76 -23.66 -4.12
C ASN A 12 -25.36 -22.33 -3.67
N LYS A 13 -26.13 -22.33 -2.58
CA LYS A 13 -26.75 -21.12 -2.02
C LYS A 13 -26.86 -21.23 -0.51
N ILE A 14 -26.38 -20.21 0.21
CA ILE A 14 -26.57 -20.04 1.65
C ILE A 14 -27.25 -18.69 1.86
N ILE A 15 -28.34 -18.67 2.64
CA ILE A 15 -29.16 -17.48 2.89
C ILE A 15 -29.17 -17.11 4.40
N ASN A 16 -28.64 -17.95 5.28
CA ASN A 16 -28.77 -17.78 6.75
C ASN A 16 -27.42 -17.60 7.46
N PHE A 17 -27.48 -17.18 8.73
CA PHE A 17 -26.33 -17.13 9.63
C PHE A 17 -25.73 -18.53 9.80
N LEU A 18 -24.44 -18.70 9.54
CA LEU A 18 -23.71 -19.92 9.90
C LEU A 18 -22.42 -19.60 10.64
N GLN A 19 -22.16 -20.43 11.65
CA GLN A 19 -20.92 -20.42 12.41
C GLN A 19 -20.22 -21.76 12.21
N PHE A 20 -18.94 -21.70 11.81
CA PHE A 20 -18.06 -22.84 11.63
C PHE A 20 -16.90 -22.77 12.63
N ASN A 21 -16.80 -23.80 13.48
CA ASN A 21 -15.77 -23.85 14.52
C ASN A 21 -14.43 -24.37 14.00
N LYS A 22 -14.46 -25.46 13.22
CA LYS A 22 -13.27 -26.01 12.55
C LYS A 22 -13.64 -26.60 11.20
N ILE A 23 -12.96 -26.14 10.16
CA ILE A 23 -13.03 -26.69 8.81
C ILE A 23 -11.68 -27.29 8.46
N THR A 24 -11.69 -28.51 7.94
CA THR A 24 -10.52 -29.20 7.39
C THR A 24 -10.92 -29.75 6.01
N ASN A 25 -10.20 -29.39 4.94
CA ASN A 25 -10.41 -29.72 3.51
C ASN A 25 -11.09 -28.66 2.61
N LEU A 26 -11.23 -29.00 1.32
CA LEU A 26 -11.65 -28.17 0.19
C LEU A 26 -13.14 -27.77 0.25
N PHE A 27 -13.46 -26.48 0.13
CA PHE A 27 -14.85 -26.01 0.00
C PHE A 27 -15.03 -25.02 -1.14
N GLN A 28 -16.19 -25.12 -1.78
CA GLN A 28 -16.63 -24.16 -2.76
C GLN A 28 -17.99 -23.59 -2.38
N PHE A 29 -18.07 -22.26 -2.33
CA PHE A 29 -19.31 -21.52 -2.11
C PHE A 29 -19.65 -20.68 -3.33
N ASN A 30 -20.80 -20.98 -3.94
CA ASN A 30 -21.24 -20.27 -5.13
C ASN A 30 -21.93 -18.95 -4.79
N LYS A 31 -22.93 -18.97 -3.90
CA LYS A 31 -23.60 -17.75 -3.46
C LYS A 31 -23.87 -17.78 -1.98
N ILE A 32 -23.38 -16.76 -1.28
CA ILE A 32 -23.70 -16.54 0.13
C ILE A 32 -24.35 -15.17 0.29
N MET A 33 -25.50 -15.17 0.96
CA MET A 33 -26.25 -14.00 1.38
C MET A 33 -26.40 -14.12 2.90
N ASN A 34 -25.75 -13.25 3.69
CA ASN A 34 -25.79 -13.15 5.17
C ASN A 34 -24.49 -13.54 5.90
N LEU A 35 -24.56 -13.40 7.24
CA LEU A 35 -23.46 -13.44 8.21
C LEU A 35 -22.77 -14.80 8.30
N LEU A 36 -21.45 -14.85 8.07
CA LEU A 36 -20.62 -16.02 8.32
C LEU A 36 -19.49 -15.75 9.30
N HIS A 37 -19.35 -16.65 10.29
CA HIS A 37 -18.22 -16.64 11.23
C HIS A 37 -17.43 -17.93 11.16
N PHE A 38 -16.13 -17.81 10.87
CA PHE A 38 -15.19 -18.92 10.86
C PHE A 38 -14.16 -18.75 11.96
N ARG A 39 -14.11 -19.71 12.90
CA ARG A 39 -13.15 -19.68 14.00
C ARG A 39 -11.77 -20.20 13.57
N LYS A 40 -11.73 -21.33 12.87
CA LYS A 40 -10.52 -21.94 12.31
C LYS A 40 -10.83 -22.61 10.97
N ILE A 41 -10.05 -22.28 9.95
CA ILE A 41 -10.03 -22.99 8.67
C ILE A 41 -8.61 -23.53 8.48
N MET A 42 -8.54 -24.78 8.01
CA MET A 42 -7.35 -25.47 7.54
C MET A 42 -7.68 -26.26 6.26
N ASN A 43 -7.90 -25.59 5.13
CA ASN A 43 -7.46 -25.92 3.76
C ASN A 43 -8.10 -24.93 2.75
N LEU A 44 -8.00 -25.21 1.44
CA LEU A 44 -8.50 -24.40 0.32
C LEU A 44 -10.00 -24.04 0.41
N LEU A 45 -10.36 -22.74 0.40
CA LEU A 45 -11.74 -22.30 0.11
C LEU A 45 -11.82 -21.36 -1.08
N GLN A 46 -12.87 -21.55 -1.88
CA GLN A 46 -13.20 -20.70 -3.01
C GLN A 46 -14.61 -20.15 -2.87
N TYR A 47 -14.74 -18.84 -3.12
CA TYR A 47 -16.01 -18.13 -3.07
C TYR A 47 -16.24 -17.38 -4.37
N SER A 48 -17.34 -17.68 -5.06
CA SER A 48 -17.63 -17.01 -6.33
C SER A 48 -18.41 -15.70 -6.14
N LYS A 49 -19.45 -15.67 -5.30
CA LYS A 49 -20.18 -14.44 -4.91
C LYS A 49 -20.52 -14.43 -3.43
N ILE A 50 -20.15 -13.36 -2.74
CA ILE A 50 -20.49 -13.12 -1.34
C ILE A 50 -21.13 -11.75 -1.16
N ILE A 51 -22.21 -11.71 -0.37
CA ILE A 51 -22.93 -10.50 0.03
C ILE A 51 -23.16 -10.54 1.55
N ASN A 52 -22.78 -9.47 2.25
CA ASN A 52 -22.92 -9.18 3.71
C ASN A 52 -21.63 -9.32 4.55
N PHE A 53 -21.71 -9.87 5.76
CA PHE A 53 -20.66 -9.69 6.76
C PHE A 53 -19.95 -11.00 7.09
N PHE A 54 -18.61 -10.96 7.09
CA PHE A 54 -17.77 -12.13 7.30
C PHE A 54 -16.67 -11.86 8.31
N GLN A 55 -16.51 -12.78 9.24
CA GLN A 55 -15.42 -12.74 10.21
C GLN A 55 -14.63 -14.03 10.21
N PHE A 56 -13.32 -13.89 10.08
CA PHE A 56 -12.35 -14.98 10.12
C PHE A 56 -11.36 -14.76 11.27
N ASN A 57 -11.34 -15.68 12.23
CA ASN A 57 -10.45 -15.58 13.38
C ASN A 57 -9.04 -16.09 13.09
N LYS A 58 -8.94 -17.30 12.51
CA LYS A 58 -7.68 -17.90 12.07
C LYS A 58 -7.91 -18.63 10.75
N VAL A 59 -7.15 -18.25 9.74
CA VAL A 59 -7.08 -18.95 8.45
C VAL A 59 -5.65 -19.37 8.19
N MET A 60 -5.43 -20.63 7.86
CA MET A 60 -4.11 -21.24 7.62
C MET A 60 -3.95 -21.73 6.17
N ASP A 61 -4.49 -21.02 5.17
CA ASP A 61 -4.81 -21.62 3.87
C ASP A 61 -4.75 -20.68 2.67
N PHE A 62 -4.99 -21.28 1.49
CA PHE A 62 -5.32 -20.57 0.26
C PHE A 62 -6.80 -20.19 0.23
N LEU A 63 -7.10 -18.89 0.11
CA LEU A 63 -8.46 -18.38 -0.09
C LEU A 63 -8.57 -17.58 -1.38
N GLN A 64 -9.58 -17.91 -2.19
CA GLN A 64 -9.89 -17.17 -3.40
C GLN A 64 -11.30 -16.62 -3.39
N PHE A 65 -11.41 -15.33 -3.66
CA PHE A 65 -12.69 -14.64 -3.76
C PHE A 65 -12.84 -13.94 -5.12
N ASN A 66 -13.90 -14.27 -5.85
CA ASN A 66 -14.16 -13.68 -7.16
C ASN A 66 -14.90 -12.34 -7.06
N LYS A 67 -16.03 -12.31 -6.36
CA LYS A 67 -16.82 -11.10 -6.12
C LYS A 67 -17.25 -11.04 -4.67
N ILE A 68 -16.85 -9.99 -3.98
CA ILE A 68 -17.28 -9.71 -2.62
C ILE A 68 -18.00 -8.37 -2.57
N MET A 69 -19.11 -8.33 -1.84
CA MET A 69 -19.86 -7.14 -1.49
C MET A 69 -20.08 -7.11 0.03
N ASN A 70 -19.71 -6.00 0.68
CA ASN A 70 -19.92 -5.64 2.11
C ASN A 70 -18.67 -5.83 3.00
N TYR A 71 -18.81 -6.27 4.26
CA TYR A 71 -17.81 -6.08 5.32
C TYR A 71 -17.05 -7.36 5.66
N PHE A 72 -15.73 -7.29 5.70
CA PHE A 72 -14.86 -8.43 6.04
C PHE A 72 -13.85 -8.06 7.12
N GLN A 73 -13.74 -8.93 8.13
CA GLN A 73 -12.72 -8.81 9.16
C GLN A 73 -11.90 -10.10 9.27
N PHE A 74 -10.59 -9.95 9.17
CA PHE A 74 -9.63 -11.03 9.33
C PHE A 74 -8.69 -10.75 10.50
N ASN A 75 -8.69 -11.63 11.50
CA ASN A 75 -7.84 -11.47 12.68
C ASN A 75 -6.42 -11.99 12.48
N LYS A 76 -6.28 -13.23 12.00
CA LYS A 76 -4.99 -13.85 11.69
C LYS A 76 -5.11 -14.66 10.41
N ILE A 77 -4.23 -14.36 9.46
CA ILE A 77 -4.13 -15.07 8.20
C ILE A 77 -2.70 -15.59 8.00
N ILE A 78 -2.59 -16.84 7.56
CA ILE A 78 -1.35 -17.57 7.20
C ILE A 78 -1.63 -18.38 5.91
N ASN A 79 -1.42 -17.86 4.69
CA ASN A 79 -0.70 -18.50 3.57
C ASN A 79 -0.78 -17.70 2.24
N TYR A 80 -1.90 -17.77 1.50
CA TYR A 80 -2.05 -17.09 0.21
C TYR A 80 -3.50 -16.67 -0.02
N PHE A 81 -3.75 -15.42 -0.42
CA PHE A 81 -5.10 -14.98 -0.74
C PHE A 81 -5.15 -14.21 -2.04
N GLN A 82 -6.21 -14.46 -2.80
CA GLN A 82 -6.49 -13.72 -4.02
C GLN A 82 -7.91 -13.17 -4.01
N PHE A 83 -8.01 -11.87 -4.28
CA PHE A 83 -9.27 -11.17 -4.42
C PHE A 83 -9.37 -10.53 -5.80
N ASN A 84 -10.41 -10.91 -6.56
CA ASN A 84 -10.57 -10.40 -7.93
C ASN A 84 -11.33 -9.07 -7.97
N LYS A 85 -12.54 -9.02 -7.41
CA LYS A 85 -13.35 -7.80 -7.33
C LYS A 85 -13.90 -7.67 -5.91
N ILE A 86 -13.50 -6.60 -5.24
CA ILE A 86 -14.00 -6.26 -3.92
C ILE A 86 -14.82 -4.97 -3.99
N MET A 87 -16.02 -5.01 -3.40
CA MET A 87 -16.84 -3.85 -3.06
C MET A 87 -17.13 -3.85 -1.54
N ASN A 88 -16.92 -2.69 -0.89
CA ASN A 88 -16.97 -2.31 0.52
C ASN A 88 -15.74 -2.63 1.42
N TYR A 89 -15.88 -2.51 2.74
CA TYR A 89 -14.79 -2.35 3.73
C TYR A 89 -14.11 -3.67 4.16
N PHE A 90 -12.78 -3.65 4.27
CA PHE A 90 -12.00 -4.76 4.84
C PHE A 90 -11.06 -4.29 5.94
N GLN A 91 -10.97 -5.10 6.99
CA GLN A 91 -9.98 -4.92 8.05
C GLN A 91 -9.16 -6.19 8.25
N PHE A 92 -7.84 -6.01 8.26
CA PHE A 92 -6.88 -7.08 8.48
C PHE A 92 -5.99 -6.74 9.69
N ASN A 93 -6.02 -7.60 10.71
CA ASN A 93 -5.25 -7.36 11.93
C ASN A 93 -3.81 -7.87 11.84
N LYS A 94 -3.63 -9.14 11.47
CA LYS A 94 -2.30 -9.74 11.29
C LYS A 94 -2.27 -10.63 10.06
N ILE A 95 -1.36 -10.32 9.16
CA ILE A 95 -1.09 -11.08 7.94
C ILE A 95 0.37 -11.47 7.92
N MET A 96 0.66 -12.74 7.63
CA MET A 96 2.02 -13.29 7.56
C MET A 96 2.32 -13.88 6.16
N ASN A 97 1.93 -13.24 5.04
CA ASN A 97 1.73 -13.91 3.73
C ASN A 97 1.74 -13.04 2.47
N TYR A 98 1.56 -13.71 1.31
CA TYR A 98 1.16 -13.10 0.04
C TYR A 98 -0.35 -12.80 -0.03
N LEU A 99 -0.73 -11.55 -0.30
CA LEU A 99 -2.08 -11.22 -0.78
C LEU A 99 -2.03 -10.53 -2.15
N GLN A 100 -2.96 -10.90 -3.03
CA GLN A 100 -3.15 -10.24 -4.31
C GLN A 100 -4.57 -9.68 -4.44
N PHE A 101 -4.64 -8.42 -4.87
CA PHE A 101 -5.89 -7.75 -5.17
C PHE A 101 -5.89 -7.23 -6.60
N ASN A 102 -6.89 -7.63 -7.39
CA ASN A 102 -7.02 -7.18 -8.77
C ASN A 102 -7.74 -5.83 -8.89
N ASN A 103 -8.99 -5.76 -8.44
CA ASN A 103 -9.78 -4.52 -8.46
C ASN A 103 -10.43 -4.29 -7.10
N ILE A 104 -10.11 -3.14 -6.49
CA ILE A 104 -10.68 -2.68 -5.22
C ILE A 104 -11.34 -1.33 -5.46
N MET A 105 -12.56 -1.17 -4.96
CA MET A 105 -13.33 0.08 -5.06
C MET A 105 -13.65 0.69 -3.68
N ASN A 106 -12.81 0.53 -2.65
CA ASN A 106 -13.21 0.71 -1.23
C ASN A 106 -12.08 1.06 -0.24
N PHE A 107 -12.43 1.12 1.05
CA PHE A 107 -11.51 1.25 2.18
C PHE A 107 -10.92 -0.11 2.62
N LEU A 108 -9.58 -0.20 2.68
CA LEU A 108 -8.90 -1.30 3.37
C LEU A 108 -8.01 -0.77 4.50
N GLN A 109 -8.04 -1.46 5.64
CA GLN A 109 -7.14 -1.19 6.75
C GLN A 109 -6.30 -2.42 7.10
N PHE A 110 -5.00 -2.21 7.22
CA PHE A 110 -4.05 -3.23 7.64
C PHE A 110 -3.27 -2.78 8.88
N ASN A 111 -3.36 -3.58 9.95
CA ASN A 111 -2.66 -3.27 11.19
C ASN A 111 -1.21 -3.77 11.20
N LYS A 112 -0.99 -5.03 10.83
CA LYS A 112 0.34 -5.64 10.72
C LYS A 112 0.40 -6.58 9.54
N ILE A 113 1.33 -6.32 8.63
CA ILE A 113 1.66 -7.20 7.51
C ILE A 113 3.13 -7.57 7.64
N ILE A 114 3.40 -8.86 7.48
CA ILE A 114 4.73 -9.44 7.38
C ILE A 114 4.69 -10.31 6.10
N ASN A 115 5.33 -9.88 5.00
CA ASN A 115 5.34 -10.46 3.62
C ASN A 115 4.77 -9.54 2.51
N PHE A 116 4.42 -10.13 1.36
CA PHE A 116 4.17 -9.44 0.08
C PHE A 116 2.70 -9.06 -0.13
N LEU A 117 2.41 -7.83 -0.56
CA LEU A 117 1.10 -7.48 -1.13
C LEU A 117 1.23 -6.90 -2.53
N GLN A 118 0.34 -7.35 -3.42
CA GLN A 118 0.24 -6.81 -4.76
C GLN A 118 -1.17 -6.26 -5.03
N PHE A 119 -1.22 -5.03 -5.53
CA PHE A 119 -2.45 -4.35 -5.91
C PHE A 119 -2.39 -3.90 -7.37
N ASN A 120 -3.35 -4.37 -8.18
CA ASN A 120 -3.41 -4.00 -9.60
C ASN A 120 -4.14 -2.68 -9.83
N LYS A 121 -5.38 -2.56 -9.34
CA LYS A 121 -6.17 -1.33 -9.42
C LYS A 121 -6.90 -1.07 -8.10
N ILE A 122 -6.68 0.13 -7.57
CA ILE A 122 -7.35 0.62 -6.38
C ILE A 122 -8.02 1.94 -6.71
N ILE A 123 -9.29 2.03 -6.33
CA ILE A 123 -10.09 3.24 -6.37
C ILE A 123 -10.65 3.39 -4.95
N ASN A 124 -10.07 4.26 -4.11
CA ASN A 124 -10.40 4.60 -2.69
C ASN A 124 -9.23 4.44 -1.69
N PHE A 125 -9.53 4.55 -0.39
CA PHE A 125 -8.57 4.74 0.72
C PHE A 125 -7.89 3.44 1.16
N LEU A 126 -6.58 3.48 1.40
CA LEU A 126 -5.88 2.43 2.17
C LEU A 126 -5.11 3.01 3.34
N GLN A 127 -5.15 2.29 4.46
CA GLN A 127 -4.35 2.62 5.63
C GLN A 127 -3.51 1.42 6.07
N PHE A 128 -2.23 1.68 6.30
CA PHE A 128 -1.28 0.70 6.80
C PHE A 128 -0.56 1.19 8.05
N ASN A 129 -0.70 0.46 9.15
CA ASN A 129 -0.04 0.83 10.41
C ASN A 129 1.40 0.32 10.49
N LYS A 130 1.64 -0.94 10.12
CA LYS A 130 2.98 -1.56 10.13
C LYS A 130 3.13 -2.56 8.99
N ILE A 131 4.19 -2.40 8.22
CA ILE A 131 4.54 -3.28 7.10
C ILE A 131 5.99 -3.72 7.22
N ILE A 132 6.20 -5.01 7.02
CA ILE A 132 7.50 -5.66 6.98
C ILE A 132 7.54 -6.64 5.78
N ASN A 133 7.77 -6.17 4.54
CA ASN A 133 8.54 -6.88 3.47
C ASN A 133 8.46 -6.20 2.09
N PHE A 134 7.33 -6.29 1.39
CA PHE A 134 7.23 -5.77 0.01
C PHE A 134 5.79 -5.38 -0.35
N LEU A 135 5.59 -4.20 -0.93
CA LEU A 135 4.33 -3.84 -1.58
C LEU A 135 4.54 -3.37 -3.01
N GLN A 136 3.65 -3.79 -3.89
CA GLN A 136 3.60 -3.31 -5.26
C GLN A 136 2.21 -2.78 -5.61
N PHE A 137 2.17 -1.57 -6.15
CA PHE A 137 0.96 -0.94 -6.64
C PHE A 137 1.09 -0.55 -8.12
N ASN A 138 0.19 -1.07 -8.95
CA ASN A 138 0.17 -0.76 -10.37
C ASN A 138 -0.58 0.54 -10.69
N LYS A 139 -1.82 0.66 -10.21
CA LYS A 139 -2.64 1.88 -10.38
C LYS A 139 -3.41 2.18 -9.11
N ILE A 140 -3.18 3.36 -8.56
CA ILE A 140 -3.95 3.91 -7.45
C ILE A 140 -4.62 5.20 -7.89
N ILE A 141 -5.90 5.30 -7.58
CA ILE A 141 -6.70 6.51 -7.66
C ILE A 141 -7.30 6.70 -6.26
N ASN A 142 -6.81 7.69 -5.49
CA ASN A 142 -7.19 8.10 -4.11
C ASN A 142 -6.07 7.98 -3.05
N PHE A 143 -6.43 8.16 -1.76
CA PHE A 143 -5.52 8.39 -0.63
C PHE A 143 -4.88 7.11 -0.10
N LEU A 144 -3.56 7.14 0.18
CA LEU A 144 -2.88 6.12 0.97
C LEU A 144 -2.15 6.73 2.17
N GLN A 145 -2.25 6.06 3.31
CA GLN A 145 -1.51 6.44 4.51
C GLN A 145 -0.69 5.26 5.03
N PHE A 146 0.58 5.53 5.34
CA PHE A 146 1.52 4.57 5.92
C PHE A 146 2.19 5.14 7.17
N ASN A 147 2.01 4.49 8.31
CA ASN A 147 2.60 4.97 9.57
C ASN A 147 4.02 4.45 9.78
N LYS A 148 4.25 3.16 9.50
CA LYS A 148 5.58 2.53 9.63
C LYS A 148 5.82 1.50 8.54
N ILE A 149 6.83 1.74 7.73
CA ILE A 149 7.33 0.81 6.73
C ILE A 149 8.79 0.51 7.05
N MET A 150 9.15 -0.76 7.04
CA MET A 150 10.52 -1.23 7.24
C MET A 150 11.06 -1.92 5.97
N ASP A 151 10.67 -1.49 4.77
CA ASP A 151 10.79 -2.34 3.56
C ASP A 151 10.57 -1.65 2.18
N PHE A 152 10.63 -2.43 1.09
CA PHE A 152 10.54 -1.95 -0.29
C PHE A 152 9.10 -1.69 -0.76
N LEU A 153 8.84 -0.50 -1.31
CA LEU A 153 7.58 -0.18 -2.00
C LEU A 153 7.82 0.28 -3.43
N GLN A 154 7.01 -0.25 -4.35
CA GLN A 154 7.00 0.19 -5.74
C GLN A 154 5.62 0.67 -6.17
N PHE A 155 5.61 1.84 -6.80
CA PHE A 155 4.41 2.47 -7.34
C PHE A 155 4.59 2.82 -8.82
N ASN A 156 3.73 2.25 -9.68
CA ASN A 156 3.80 2.51 -11.12
C ASN A 156 3.04 3.78 -11.55
N LYS A 157 1.78 3.90 -11.12
CA LYS A 157 0.94 5.07 -11.41
C LYS A 157 0.11 5.43 -10.19
N ILE A 158 0.27 6.66 -9.74
CA ILE A 158 -0.50 7.26 -8.65
C ILE A 158 -1.15 8.53 -9.17
N MET A 159 -2.46 8.61 -8.98
CA MET A 159 -3.23 9.84 -9.07
C MET A 159 -3.88 10.02 -7.70
N ASN A 160 -3.34 10.92 -6.85
CA ASN A 160 -3.86 11.44 -5.55
C ASN A 160 -2.82 11.43 -4.41
N TYR A 161 -3.26 11.68 -3.17
CA TYR A 161 -2.44 12.00 -2.00
C TYR A 161 -1.82 10.77 -1.33
N LEU A 162 -0.52 10.82 -1.03
CA LEU A 162 0.15 9.83 -0.17
C LEU A 162 0.80 10.50 1.03
N GLN A 163 0.67 9.85 2.18
CA GLN A 163 1.37 10.25 3.40
C GLN A 163 2.14 9.10 4.01
N PHE A 164 3.37 9.40 4.40
CA PHE A 164 4.28 8.48 5.07
C PHE A 164 4.86 9.12 6.34
N ASP A 165 4.61 8.50 7.50
CA ASP A 165 5.14 9.04 8.76
C ASP A 165 6.59 8.58 9.00
N LYS A 166 6.85 7.27 8.86
CA LYS A 166 8.17 6.66 9.06
C LYS A 166 8.46 5.58 8.03
N ILE A 167 9.51 5.79 7.27
CA ILE A 167 10.05 4.81 6.33
C ILE A 167 11.48 4.48 6.72
N MET A 168 11.75 3.18 6.81
CA MET A 168 13.08 2.60 6.77
C MET A 168 13.12 1.54 5.64
N ASN A 169 13.25 1.93 4.37
CA ASN A 169 13.93 1.22 3.26
C ASN A 169 13.62 1.93 1.91
N TYR A 170 13.88 1.25 0.79
CA TYR A 170 13.76 1.75 -0.58
C TYR A 170 12.32 2.04 -1.04
N LEU A 171 12.07 3.21 -1.64
CA LEU A 171 10.82 3.50 -2.38
C LEU A 171 11.11 3.90 -3.83
N GLN A 172 10.30 3.37 -4.75
CA GLN A 172 10.34 3.77 -6.16
C GLN A 172 8.97 4.19 -6.67
N PHE A 173 8.96 5.33 -7.36
CA PHE A 173 7.78 5.89 -8.00
C PHE A 173 8.06 6.18 -9.47
N ASN A 174 7.25 5.61 -10.37
CA ASN A 174 7.40 5.83 -11.81
C ASN A 174 6.63 7.06 -12.30
N ASN A 175 5.32 7.13 -12.04
CA ASN A 175 4.51 8.31 -12.37
C ASN A 175 3.62 8.70 -11.19
N ILE A 176 3.81 9.91 -10.71
CA ILE A 176 2.95 10.55 -9.73
C ILE A 176 2.37 11.82 -10.34
N MET A 177 1.04 11.91 -10.30
CA MET A 177 0.33 13.19 -10.39
C MET A 177 -0.36 13.35 -9.04
N ASN A 178 -0.12 14.47 -8.34
CA ASN A 178 -0.63 14.89 -7.01
C ASN A 178 0.40 14.88 -5.85
N TYR A 179 -0.11 15.15 -4.63
CA TYR A 179 0.63 15.52 -3.41
C TYR A 179 1.28 14.32 -2.69
N LEU A 180 2.56 14.44 -2.33
CA LEU A 180 3.26 13.49 -1.44
C LEU A 180 3.83 14.19 -0.22
N GLN A 181 3.61 13.62 0.96
CA GLN A 181 4.23 14.05 2.20
C GLN A 181 4.96 12.92 2.90
N PHE A 182 6.16 13.26 3.37
CA PHE A 182 7.02 12.39 4.14
C PHE A 182 7.51 13.09 5.41
N ASP A 183 7.23 12.51 6.58
CA ASP A 183 7.66 13.10 7.85
C ASP A 183 9.10 12.69 8.20
N LYS A 184 9.40 11.39 8.18
CA LYS A 184 10.74 10.84 8.50
C LYS A 184 11.13 9.71 7.54
N ILE A 185 12.25 9.90 6.86
CA ILE A 185 12.88 8.91 5.99
C ILE A 185 14.34 8.73 6.40
N MET A 186 14.78 7.48 6.48
CA MET A 186 16.20 7.12 6.61
C MET A 186 16.63 6.15 5.51
N ASP A 187 16.32 6.44 4.22
CA ASP A 187 16.64 5.53 3.11
C ASP A 187 16.60 6.16 1.70
N PHE A 188 16.85 5.32 0.68
CA PHE A 188 16.85 5.64 -0.76
C PHE A 188 15.43 5.86 -1.33
N LEU A 189 15.21 7.00 -1.99
CA LEU A 189 13.99 7.27 -2.77
C LEU A 189 14.32 7.59 -4.23
N GLN A 190 13.63 6.93 -5.15
CA GLN A 190 13.71 7.24 -6.59
C GLN A 190 12.36 7.66 -7.16
N PHE A 191 12.40 8.75 -7.90
CA PHE A 191 11.25 9.29 -8.62
C PHE A 191 11.58 9.50 -10.11
N ASP A 192 10.81 8.86 -10.99
CA ASP A 192 10.99 9.06 -12.43
C ASP A 192 10.25 10.31 -12.93
N LYS A 193 8.94 10.40 -12.71
CA LYS A 193 8.12 11.55 -13.11
C LYS A 193 7.17 11.97 -12.00
N ILE A 194 7.33 13.22 -11.58
CA ILE A 194 6.44 13.89 -10.63
C ILE A 194 5.87 15.12 -11.30
N MET A 195 4.57 15.31 -11.16
CA MET A 195 3.85 16.44 -11.76
C MET A 195 3.41 17.51 -10.75
N ASP A 196 3.40 17.24 -9.44
CA ASP A 196 2.81 18.13 -8.42
C ASP A 196 3.64 18.19 -7.12
N PHE A 197 2.99 18.55 -6.00
CA PHE A 197 3.63 18.97 -4.74
C PHE A 197 4.31 17.84 -3.96
N LEU A 198 5.54 18.09 -3.49
CA LEU A 198 6.26 17.22 -2.57
C LEU A 198 6.69 17.96 -1.31
N GLN A 199 6.48 17.34 -0.16
CA GLN A 199 7.01 17.82 1.11
C GLN A 199 7.77 16.73 1.87
N PHE A 200 8.94 17.12 2.36
CA PHE A 200 9.78 16.30 3.21
C PHE A 200 10.16 17.07 4.48
N ASP A 201 9.98 16.46 5.65
CA ASP A 201 10.31 17.10 6.94
C ASP A 201 11.68 16.73 7.52
N LYS A 202 12.07 15.46 7.44
CA LYS A 202 13.39 14.95 7.86
C LYS A 202 13.83 13.81 6.94
N ILE A 203 14.97 13.98 6.30
CA ILE A 203 15.59 13.00 5.41
C ILE A 203 17.03 12.78 5.85
N MET A 204 17.43 11.52 6.01
CA MET A 204 18.80 11.12 6.37
C MET A 204 19.59 10.46 5.23
N ASP A 205 19.05 10.32 4.00
CA ASP A 205 19.66 9.49 2.94
C ASP A 205 19.38 9.98 1.50
N PHE A 206 19.80 9.18 0.51
CA PHE A 206 19.83 9.50 -0.93
C PHE A 206 18.45 9.67 -1.58
N LEU A 207 18.26 10.76 -2.33
CA LEU A 207 17.04 10.99 -3.14
C LEU A 207 17.38 11.27 -4.59
N GLN A 208 16.79 10.55 -5.54
CA GLN A 208 16.97 10.82 -6.96
C GLN A 208 15.66 11.23 -7.64
N PHE A 209 15.74 12.30 -8.42
CA PHE A 209 14.63 12.81 -9.21
C PHE A 209 14.99 12.96 -10.69
N ASN A 210 14.35 12.20 -11.56
CA ASN A 210 14.58 12.27 -13.01
C ASN A 210 13.83 13.44 -13.66
N LYS A 211 12.53 13.60 -13.36
CA LYS A 211 11.73 14.74 -13.82
C LYS A 211 10.75 15.20 -12.76
N ILE A 212 10.83 16.48 -12.41
CA ILE A 212 9.89 17.15 -11.53
C ILE A 212 9.26 18.33 -12.25
N MET A 213 7.94 18.39 -12.21
CA MET A 213 7.17 19.60 -12.50
C MET A 213 6.46 20.04 -11.20
N ASN A 214 6.42 21.35 -10.95
CA ASN A 214 5.78 22.02 -9.79
C ASN A 214 6.59 22.06 -8.47
N PHE A 215 5.93 22.50 -7.38
CA PHE A 215 6.49 23.01 -6.13
C PHE A 215 6.98 21.90 -5.19
N ASN A 216 8.22 21.97 -4.70
CA ASN A 216 8.70 21.08 -3.63
C ASN A 216 9.28 21.85 -2.44
N GLN A 217 9.04 21.33 -1.24
CA GLN A 217 9.60 21.82 0.00
C GLN A 217 10.37 20.72 0.72
N PHE A 218 11.62 21.02 1.06
CA PHE A 218 12.47 20.12 1.82
C PHE A 218 12.99 20.78 3.10
N ASN A 219 12.70 20.15 4.22
CA ASN A 219 13.19 20.53 5.54
C ASN A 219 14.20 19.47 6.02
N ASN A 220 15.28 19.91 6.65
CA ASN A 220 16.28 19.07 7.33
C ASN A 220 16.74 17.84 6.50
N ILE A 221 17.47 18.11 5.43
CA ILE A 221 18.14 17.09 4.63
C ILE A 221 19.57 16.89 5.14
N MET A 222 19.96 15.64 5.34
CA MET A 222 21.34 15.21 5.63
C MET A 222 21.82 14.13 4.66
N ASN A 223 21.91 14.39 3.34
CA ASN A 223 22.70 13.61 2.36
C ASN A 223 22.55 14.11 0.90
N PHE A 224 23.15 13.39 -0.06
CA PHE A 224 23.24 13.66 -1.51
C PHE A 224 21.90 13.61 -2.26
N ILE A 225 21.59 14.63 -3.07
CA ILE A 225 20.38 14.68 -3.90
C ILE A 225 20.68 15.16 -5.34
N PRO A 226 20.60 14.29 -6.36
CA PRO A 226 20.63 14.67 -7.77
C PRO A 226 19.24 14.94 -8.33
N PHE A 227 19.13 16.06 -9.04
CA PHE A 227 17.97 16.43 -9.85
C PHE A 227 18.36 16.55 -11.32
N TYR A 228 17.66 15.85 -12.22
CA TYR A 228 18.01 15.83 -13.66
C TYR A 228 17.24 16.80 -14.55
N LYS A 229 15.98 17.08 -14.21
CA LYS A 229 15.15 18.06 -14.93
C LYS A 229 14.09 18.63 -13.99
N ILE A 230 14.14 19.94 -13.79
CA ILE A 230 13.20 20.68 -12.96
C ILE A 230 12.60 21.81 -13.78
N THR A 231 11.27 21.91 -13.77
CA THR A 231 10.58 22.96 -14.52
C THR A 231 10.01 24.09 -13.69
N ASN A 232 9.95 24.03 -12.34
CA ASN A 232 9.31 25.05 -11.48
C ASN A 232 10.09 25.37 -10.18
N TYR A 233 9.41 25.48 -9.02
CA TYR A 233 9.94 26.04 -7.77
C TYR A 233 10.43 24.97 -6.79
N LEU A 234 11.63 25.16 -6.22
CA LEU A 234 12.16 24.35 -5.12
C LEU A 234 12.51 25.23 -3.92
N GLN A 235 12.12 24.80 -2.73
CA GLN A 235 12.54 25.44 -1.47
C GLN A 235 13.22 24.44 -0.56
N PHE A 236 14.39 24.85 -0.06
CA PHE A 236 15.16 24.11 0.91
C PHE A 236 15.40 24.96 2.16
N ASN A 237 15.02 24.44 3.32
CA ASN A 237 15.12 25.19 4.57
C ASN A 237 16.43 24.95 5.32
N LYS A 238 16.79 23.68 5.57
CA LYS A 238 18.03 23.29 6.24
C LYS A 238 18.65 22.11 5.50
N ILE A 239 19.83 22.31 4.93
CA ILE A 239 20.60 21.27 4.23
C ILE A 239 21.99 21.18 4.84
N ILE A 240 22.41 19.95 5.12
CA ILE A 240 23.73 19.65 5.65
C ILE A 240 24.64 19.02 4.59
N ASP A 241 24.21 18.75 3.34
CA ASP A 241 25.01 17.98 2.36
C ASP A 241 24.89 18.42 0.89
N PHE A 242 25.50 17.64 -0.02
CA PHE A 242 25.71 17.93 -1.44
C PHE A 242 24.43 17.90 -2.29
N LEU A 243 24.25 18.92 -3.13
CA LEU A 243 23.17 18.98 -4.12
C LEU A 243 23.73 19.09 -5.54
N GLN A 244 23.16 18.30 -6.46
CA GLN A 244 23.46 18.41 -7.89
C GLN A 244 22.19 18.65 -8.69
N PHE A 245 22.26 19.65 -9.56
CA PHE A 245 21.16 19.96 -10.47
C PHE A 245 21.64 19.96 -11.93
N ASN A 246 20.90 19.28 -12.78
CA ASN A 246 21.04 19.35 -14.23
C ASN A 246 19.76 19.95 -14.84
N ASN A 247 19.88 20.85 -15.80
CA ASN A 247 18.76 21.45 -16.56
C ASN A 247 17.62 22.01 -15.68
N ILE A 248 17.83 23.21 -15.14
CA ILE A 248 16.83 23.94 -14.35
C ILE A 248 16.25 25.07 -15.19
N MET A 249 14.92 25.10 -15.32
CA MET A 249 14.25 26.19 -16.05
C MET A 249 13.84 27.38 -15.16
N ASN A 250 13.73 27.21 -13.83
CA ASN A 250 13.02 28.15 -12.94
C ASN A 250 13.62 28.24 -11.49
N PHE A 251 12.97 28.99 -10.59
CA PHE A 251 13.49 29.49 -9.30
C PHE A 251 13.81 28.42 -8.23
N ILE A 252 14.95 28.58 -7.53
CA ILE A 252 15.35 27.76 -6.37
C ILE A 252 15.63 28.67 -5.18
N GLN A 253 15.03 28.37 -4.03
CA GLN A 253 15.26 29.06 -2.77
C GLN A 253 15.99 28.18 -1.76
N PHE A 254 17.00 28.77 -1.13
CA PHE A 254 17.70 28.18 -0.01
C PHE A 254 17.67 29.13 1.18
N ASN A 255 17.31 28.63 2.36
CA ASN A 255 17.35 29.43 3.59
C ASN A 255 18.68 29.21 4.35
N ASN A 256 18.97 27.97 4.77
CA ASN A 256 20.22 27.62 5.45
C ASN A 256 20.94 26.46 4.75
N ILE A 257 22.11 26.72 4.19
CA ILE A 257 23.00 25.74 3.55
C ILE A 257 24.33 25.72 4.31
N MET A 258 24.83 24.51 4.62
CA MET A 258 26.17 24.34 5.18
C MET A 258 27.22 23.83 4.18
N ASN A 259 26.82 23.27 3.02
CA ASN A 259 27.69 22.49 2.13
C ASN A 259 27.55 22.81 0.62
N LEU A 260 28.30 22.09 -0.23
CA LEU A 260 28.49 22.31 -1.68
C LEU A 260 27.21 22.14 -2.54
N ILE A 261 27.00 23.04 -3.50
CA ILE A 261 25.94 22.99 -4.51
C ILE A 261 26.57 23.05 -5.91
N GLN A 262 26.18 22.14 -6.80
CA GLN A 262 26.64 22.10 -8.20
C GLN A 262 25.48 22.22 -9.19
N PHE A 263 25.64 23.11 -10.17
CA PHE A 263 24.72 23.33 -11.27
C PHE A 263 25.41 22.96 -12.59
N TYR A 264 24.81 22.05 -13.36
CA TYR A 264 25.27 21.66 -14.70
C TYR A 264 24.22 21.99 -15.74
N LYS A 265 24.57 22.89 -16.67
CA LYS A 265 23.71 23.42 -17.75
C LYS A 265 22.42 24.09 -17.23
N ILE A 266 22.45 25.43 -17.31
CA ILE A 266 21.28 26.32 -17.17
C ILE A 266 20.52 26.30 -18.49
#